data_AF-A0A661X1H5-F1
#
_entry.id   AF-A0A661X1H5-F1
#
_cell.length_a   1.000
_cell.length_b   1.000
_cell.length_c   1.000
_cell.angle_alpha   90.00
_cell.angle_beta   90.00
_cell.angle_gamma   90.00
#
_symmetry.space_group_name_H-M   'P 1'
#
loop_
_entity.id
_entity.type
_entity.pdbx_description
1 polymer ?
#
loop_
_entity_poly.entity_id
_entity_poly.type
_entity_poly.pdbx_seq_one_letter_code
_entity_poly.pdbx_strand_id
1 'polypeptide(L)'
;MTVDQSTEFEEQAVPFDEEEVYVFPTSFGQRRFWFLDQFEPGSPYYNIPLAIRVRGRFDIGIFKRVIDEIVDRHEILRTTFWPEKGEPLQIIAPELHLDIPVVDLTHLHGEKLDEEIKRLATVEARTPFDLAKGPLFRVTILKASETDHVLLVTMHHIISDGWSIGVLIREITALYAAFSQGKPSPLPELPIQYADFAEWQREYLQGEVLEEQLNFWKKQLGSNPPVLELPTDRPRPQIQTNVGASERMVFPKELTDKLYGLARQEGATLFMVLLAGLRVLLGRYAGQSDLTIGTPIANRNRAEIEPLIGLFINTLVLRNQFDDNPTFREMIRRERQITLSAYDHQDLPFEYLVDALQPSRDMSYPPLFQVMLILQNAPMKGTQVGDLSFEQIDVDMGTSTHDLTFSITENPNGLVIDVEYNTDLFERTTIQRLLRHYRQLFEAVTADPEQRVLNVNFLSPEEIKQIIEYWNATDAPREPDVCIHHLFERRVAENPQAVAVVAPGEAITYEALNRRANQLARYLHAQGVGPETVVGIMLDRQVHLLQAVLGVVKAGGAYLPLDPSYPQERLSYMLQDARVPVLICQKELQDLIPAEFEGRVLLLDEEQSRIEKLDDSNPAFPVHPDNLVYMIYTSGST
;
A
#
# COMPACT_ATOMS: atom_id res chain seq x y z
N MET A 1 -24.99 -5.30 4.60
CA MET A 1 -25.52 -6.28 5.56
C MET A 1 -25.12 -5.81 6.95
N THR A 2 -25.76 -4.80 7.54
CA THR A 2 -26.97 -5.11 8.33
C THR A 2 -27.05 -6.60 8.57
N VAL A 3 -26.61 -7.05 9.75
CA VAL A 3 -27.06 -8.32 10.28
C VAL A 3 -28.56 -8.15 10.43
N ASP A 4 -29.29 -8.46 9.36
CA ASP A 4 -30.65 -8.92 9.52
C ASP A 4 -30.50 -10.21 10.32
N GLN A 5 -30.90 -10.16 11.59
CA GLN A 5 -30.76 -11.23 12.58
C GLN A 5 -31.74 -12.38 12.28
N SER A 6 -31.68 -12.92 11.07
CA SER A 6 -32.54 -14.01 10.64
C SER A 6 -31.85 -14.87 9.58
N THR A 7 -30.64 -15.34 9.85
CA THR A 7 -30.27 -16.68 9.40
C THR A 7 -30.93 -17.63 10.39
N GLU A 8 -32.01 -18.29 9.98
CA GLU A 8 -32.59 -19.41 10.72
C GLU A 8 -31.54 -20.53 10.78
N PHE A 9 -30.75 -20.54 11.85
CA PHE A 9 -29.94 -21.69 12.21
C PHE A 9 -30.89 -22.75 12.76
N GLU A 10 -30.93 -23.94 12.14
CA GLU A 10 -31.70 -25.07 12.64
C GLU A 10 -31.32 -25.34 14.11
N GLU A 11 -32.32 -25.43 15.00
CA GLU A 11 -32.15 -25.80 16.40
C GLU A 11 -31.47 -27.18 16.49
N GLN A 12 -30.17 -27.19 16.75
CA GLN A 12 -29.44 -28.41 17.08
C GLN A 12 -29.25 -28.46 18.60
N ALA A 13 -29.90 -29.43 19.24
CA ALA A 13 -29.64 -29.75 20.64
C ALA A 13 -28.16 -30.11 20.82
N VAL A 14 -27.55 -29.66 21.92
CA VAL A 14 -26.17 -29.99 22.28
C VAL A 14 -26.04 -31.52 22.32
N PRO A 15 -25.14 -32.13 21.52
CA PRO A 15 -25.08 -33.60 21.38
C PRO A 15 -24.33 -34.28 22.52
N PHE A 16 -24.02 -33.55 23.60
CA PHE A 16 -23.22 -34.01 24.73
C PHE A 16 -24.11 -34.13 25.97
N ASP A 17 -23.85 -35.13 26.82
CA ASP A 17 -24.52 -35.25 28.10
C ASP A 17 -24.04 -34.10 29.00
N GLU A 18 -24.95 -33.26 29.51
CA GLU A 18 -24.61 -32.07 30.33
C GLU A 18 -23.84 -32.44 31.61
N GLU A 19 -23.90 -33.72 32.03
CA GLU A 19 -23.12 -34.24 33.16
C GLU A 19 -21.63 -34.51 32.83
N GLU A 20 -21.22 -34.49 31.55
CA GLU A 20 -19.86 -34.85 31.11
C GLU A 20 -19.02 -33.70 30.53
N VAL A 21 -19.59 -32.52 30.28
CA VAL A 21 -18.87 -31.37 29.67
C VAL A 21 -19.19 -30.05 30.37
N TYR A 22 -18.26 -29.10 30.32
CA TYR A 22 -18.50 -27.74 30.82
C TYR A 22 -18.85 -26.78 29.68
N VAL A 23 -19.88 -25.96 29.88
CA VAL A 23 -20.43 -25.06 28.85
C VAL A 23 -20.30 -23.60 29.28
N PHE A 24 -19.66 -22.77 28.45
CA PHE A 24 -19.41 -21.35 28.75
C PHE A 24 -19.71 -20.45 27.55
N PRO A 25 -20.02 -19.16 27.77
CA PRO A 25 -20.13 -18.20 26.68
C PRO A 25 -18.78 -17.98 25.99
N THR A 26 -18.79 -17.68 24.70
CA THR A 26 -17.59 -17.27 23.96
C THR A 26 -17.22 -15.82 24.24
N SER A 27 -15.92 -15.51 24.18
CA SER A 27 -15.43 -14.12 24.14
C SER A 27 -15.89 -13.42 22.84
N PHE A 28 -15.82 -12.09 22.79
CA PHE A 28 -16.17 -11.36 21.56
C PHE A 28 -15.27 -11.76 20.37
N GLY A 29 -13.99 -12.00 20.64
CA GLY A 29 -13.04 -12.48 19.64
C GLY A 29 -13.41 -13.88 19.13
N GLN A 30 -13.68 -14.82 20.04
CA GLN A 30 -14.07 -16.18 19.66
C GLN A 30 -15.35 -16.20 18.83
N ARG A 31 -16.37 -15.43 19.23
CA ARG A 31 -17.62 -15.28 18.48
C ARG A 31 -17.32 -14.87 17.04
N ARG A 32 -16.43 -13.90 16.81
CA ARG A 32 -16.06 -13.47 15.46
C ARG A 32 -15.40 -14.57 14.65
N PHE A 33 -14.35 -15.21 15.18
CA PHE A 33 -13.63 -16.25 14.44
C PHE A 33 -14.55 -17.41 14.10
N TRP A 34 -15.50 -17.74 14.99
CA TRP A 34 -16.55 -18.70 14.68
C TRP A 34 -17.43 -18.23 13.50
N PHE A 35 -17.92 -16.98 13.50
CA PHE A 35 -18.69 -16.45 12.36
C PHE A 35 -17.90 -16.46 11.04
N LEU A 36 -16.61 -16.12 11.07
CA LEU A 36 -15.75 -16.16 9.89
C LEU A 36 -15.58 -17.59 9.36
N ASP A 37 -15.40 -18.56 10.26
CA ASP A 37 -15.37 -19.99 9.91
C ASP A 37 -16.70 -20.47 9.31
N GLN A 38 -17.85 -20.00 9.81
CA GLN A 38 -19.15 -20.32 9.21
C GLN A 38 -19.34 -19.70 7.80
N PHE A 39 -18.68 -18.58 7.53
CA PHE A 39 -18.74 -17.91 6.23
C PHE A 39 -17.85 -18.57 5.18
N GLU A 40 -16.67 -19.07 5.59
CA GLU A 40 -15.74 -19.83 4.75
C GLU A 40 -15.37 -21.19 5.39
N PRO A 41 -16.30 -22.17 5.45
CA PRO A 41 -16.03 -23.45 6.10
C PRO A 41 -14.88 -24.19 5.45
N GLY A 42 -13.97 -24.73 6.26
CA GLY A 42 -12.81 -25.49 5.80
C GLY A 42 -11.65 -24.63 5.29
N SER A 43 -11.66 -23.33 5.61
CA SER A 43 -10.55 -22.43 5.32
C SER A 43 -9.40 -22.60 6.33
N PRO A 44 -8.13 -22.71 5.89
CA PRO A 44 -6.98 -22.74 6.80
C PRO A 44 -6.46 -21.35 7.19
N TYR A 45 -7.13 -20.27 6.80
CA TYR A 45 -6.62 -18.90 6.98
C TYR A 45 -6.36 -18.51 8.44
N TYR A 46 -7.10 -19.13 9.37
CA TYR A 46 -6.96 -18.86 10.80
C TYR A 46 -6.16 -19.95 11.52
N ASN A 47 -5.36 -20.72 10.79
CA ASN A 47 -4.38 -21.60 11.40
C ASN A 47 -3.14 -20.78 11.82
N ILE A 48 -2.63 -21.07 13.01
CA ILE A 48 -1.37 -20.54 13.54
C ILE A 48 -0.35 -21.69 13.49
N PRO A 49 0.38 -21.87 12.39
CA PRO A 49 1.42 -22.89 12.30
C PRO A 49 2.70 -22.44 13.00
N LEU A 50 3.36 -23.39 13.65
CA LEU A 50 4.65 -23.23 14.30
C LEU A 50 5.51 -24.46 13.97
N ALA A 51 6.67 -24.22 13.37
CA ALA A 51 7.68 -25.27 13.19
C ALA A 51 8.84 -25.04 14.15
N ILE A 52 9.20 -26.05 14.95
CA ILE A 52 10.33 -26.00 15.89
C ILE A 52 11.31 -27.12 15.54
N ARG A 53 12.52 -26.78 15.11
CA ARG A 53 13.61 -27.73 14.97
C ARG A 53 14.23 -28.02 16.33
N VAL A 54 14.32 -29.30 16.66
CA VAL A 54 14.90 -29.78 17.90
C VAL A 54 16.15 -30.59 17.58
N ARG A 55 17.32 -30.09 18.01
CA ARG A 55 18.59 -30.79 17.86
C ARG A 55 19.11 -31.29 19.21
N GLY A 56 19.57 -32.54 19.27
CA GLY A 56 20.08 -33.22 20.47
C GLY A 56 19.31 -34.51 20.78
N ARG A 57 19.54 -35.12 21.96
CA ARG A 57 18.90 -36.39 22.36
C ARG A 57 17.44 -36.19 22.78
N PHE A 58 16.56 -36.11 21.78
CA PHE A 58 15.14 -35.86 21.99
C PHE A 58 14.39 -37.17 22.22
N ASP A 59 13.68 -37.25 23.35
CA ASP A 59 12.84 -38.38 23.74
C ASP A 59 11.38 -38.04 23.44
N ILE A 60 10.86 -38.70 22.40
CA ILE A 60 9.49 -38.52 21.94
C ILE A 60 8.48 -38.92 23.02
N GLY A 61 8.75 -39.95 23.83
CA GLY A 61 7.85 -40.38 24.90
C GLY A 61 7.74 -39.35 26.02
N ILE A 62 8.84 -38.67 26.35
CA ILE A 62 8.82 -37.53 27.27
C ILE A 62 8.00 -36.40 26.67
N PHE A 63 8.22 -36.07 25.40
CA PHE A 63 7.51 -34.98 24.75
C PHE A 63 6.00 -35.22 24.66
N LYS A 64 5.55 -36.46 24.40
CA LYS A 64 4.11 -36.78 24.45
C LYS A 64 3.49 -36.44 25.80
N ARG A 65 4.14 -36.85 26.91
CA ARG A 65 3.71 -36.48 28.27
C ARG A 65 3.72 -34.98 28.53
N VAL A 66 4.68 -34.25 27.95
CA VAL A 66 4.71 -32.78 28.03
C VAL A 66 3.47 -32.18 27.39
N ILE A 67 3.07 -32.66 26.21
CA ILE A 67 1.87 -32.18 25.54
C ILE A 67 0.61 -32.55 26.30
N ASP A 68 0.51 -33.77 26.83
CA ASP A 68 -0.63 -34.20 27.65
C ASP A 68 -0.82 -33.26 28.87
N GLU A 69 0.26 -32.97 29.61
CA GLU A 69 0.23 -32.04 30.75
C GLU A 69 -0.20 -30.61 30.35
N ILE A 70 0.22 -30.12 29.17
CA ILE A 70 -0.18 -28.79 28.69
C ILE A 70 -1.67 -28.77 28.32
N VAL A 71 -2.18 -29.83 27.67
CA VAL A 71 -3.60 -29.97 27.33
C VAL A 71 -4.47 -30.06 28.58
N ASP A 72 -4.02 -30.79 29.60
CA ASP A 72 -4.73 -30.90 30.88
C ASP A 72 -4.74 -29.55 31.61
N ARG A 73 -3.61 -28.84 31.60
CA ARG A 73 -3.42 -27.54 32.26
C ARG A 73 -4.26 -26.42 31.64
N HIS A 74 -4.39 -26.37 30.32
CA HIS A 74 -5.11 -25.30 29.60
C HIS A 74 -6.40 -25.82 28.97
N GLU A 75 -7.52 -25.50 29.61
CA GLU A 75 -8.85 -25.97 29.17
C GLU A 75 -9.18 -25.62 27.71
N ILE A 76 -8.67 -24.49 27.23
CA ILE A 76 -8.90 -24.01 25.88
C ILE A 76 -8.38 -24.99 24.79
N LEU A 77 -7.35 -25.79 25.10
CA LEU A 77 -6.79 -26.78 24.17
C LEU A 77 -7.69 -28.00 23.98
N ARG A 78 -8.60 -28.24 24.92
CA ARG A 78 -9.64 -29.27 24.90
C ARG A 78 -11.05 -28.70 24.73
N THR A 79 -11.13 -27.46 24.20
CA THR A 79 -12.38 -26.76 23.93
C THR A 79 -12.79 -26.86 22.47
N THR A 80 -14.09 -27.08 22.24
CA THR A 80 -14.76 -27.03 20.94
C THR A 80 -15.87 -25.97 20.96
N PHE A 81 -16.40 -25.60 19.80
CA PHE A 81 -17.37 -24.53 19.66
C PHE A 81 -18.66 -25.03 19.02
N TRP A 82 -19.76 -24.94 19.75
CA TRP A 82 -21.06 -25.44 19.31
C TRP A 82 -22.07 -24.29 19.18
N PRO A 83 -22.88 -24.23 18.11
CA PRO A 83 -23.95 -23.24 17.98
C PRO A 83 -25.11 -23.53 18.94
N GLU A 84 -25.53 -22.54 19.71
CA GLU A 84 -26.81 -22.53 20.42
C GLU A 84 -27.53 -21.19 20.19
N LYS A 85 -28.79 -21.23 19.73
CA LYS A 85 -29.63 -20.03 19.49
C LYS A 85 -28.94 -18.96 18.62
N GLY A 86 -28.13 -19.38 17.65
CA GLY A 86 -27.40 -18.49 16.74
C GLY A 86 -26.11 -17.87 17.32
N GLU A 87 -25.67 -18.30 18.50
CA GLU A 87 -24.43 -17.88 19.14
C GLU A 87 -23.53 -19.09 19.44
N PRO A 88 -22.19 -18.98 19.34
CA PRO A 88 -21.32 -20.07 19.71
C PRO A 88 -21.09 -20.14 21.22
N LEU A 89 -21.10 -21.36 21.74
CA LEU A 89 -20.70 -21.72 23.10
C LEU A 89 -19.37 -22.46 23.09
N GLN A 90 -18.60 -22.29 24.16
CA GLN A 90 -17.42 -23.09 24.46
C GLN A 90 -17.87 -24.39 25.13
N ILE A 91 -17.50 -25.52 24.55
CA ILE A 91 -17.71 -26.86 25.12
C ILE A 91 -16.35 -27.43 25.50
N ILE A 92 -16.09 -27.55 26.80
CA ILE A 92 -14.82 -27.98 27.35
C ILE A 92 -14.91 -29.46 27.72
N ALA A 93 -14.18 -30.31 26.99
CA ALA A 93 -14.11 -31.74 27.30
C ALA A 93 -13.26 -31.95 28.56
N PRO A 94 -13.64 -32.83 29.51
CA PRO A 94 -12.94 -32.99 30.80
C PRO A 94 -11.50 -33.49 30.65
N GLU A 95 -11.26 -34.35 29.67
CA GLU A 95 -9.95 -34.87 29.29
C GLU A 95 -9.83 -34.93 27.77
N LEU A 96 -8.62 -34.78 27.24
CA LEU A 96 -8.31 -34.96 25.83
C LEU A 96 -6.94 -35.60 25.68
N HIS A 97 -6.86 -36.73 24.98
CA HIS A 97 -5.59 -37.33 24.58
C HIS A 97 -5.32 -37.05 23.11
N LEU A 98 -4.22 -36.36 22.83
CA LEU A 98 -3.82 -36.03 21.47
C LEU A 98 -3.07 -37.19 20.83
N ASP A 99 -3.46 -37.56 19.60
CA ASP A 99 -2.62 -38.39 18.76
C ASP A 99 -1.48 -37.53 18.19
N ILE A 100 -0.25 -37.94 18.47
CA ILE A 100 0.98 -37.25 18.05
C ILE A 100 1.71 -38.20 17.07
N PRO A 101 1.42 -38.10 15.76
CA PRO A 101 2.07 -38.91 14.74
C PRO A 101 3.56 -38.59 14.63
N VAL A 102 4.34 -39.64 14.35
CA VAL A 102 5.78 -39.54 14.07
C VAL A 102 6.02 -39.96 12.63
N VAL A 103 6.49 -39.01 11.81
CA VAL A 103 6.84 -39.24 10.41
C VAL A 103 8.35 -39.45 10.32
N ASP A 104 8.76 -40.64 9.89
CA ASP A 104 10.18 -40.99 9.74
C ASP A 104 10.74 -40.47 8.40
N LEU A 105 11.62 -39.47 8.48
CA LEU A 105 12.32 -38.88 7.35
C LEU A 105 13.81 -39.27 7.32
N THR A 106 14.24 -40.24 8.13
CA THR A 106 15.66 -40.64 8.24
C THR A 106 16.23 -41.22 6.95
N HIS A 107 15.37 -41.58 6.00
CA HIS A 107 15.71 -42.05 4.66
C HIS A 107 16.04 -40.91 3.67
N LEU A 108 15.83 -39.64 4.05
CA LEU A 108 16.10 -38.45 3.25
C LEU A 108 17.29 -37.67 3.81
N HIS A 109 18.08 -37.04 2.92
CA HIS A 109 19.27 -36.27 3.30
C HIS A 109 19.44 -35.04 2.41
N GLY A 110 20.17 -34.04 2.92
CA GLY A 110 20.48 -32.80 2.19
C GLY A 110 19.23 -32.05 1.75
N GLU A 111 19.27 -31.47 0.55
CA GLU A 111 18.18 -30.65 0.00
C GLU A 111 16.83 -31.37 -0.02
N LYS A 112 16.81 -32.67 -0.32
CA LYS A 112 15.56 -33.46 -0.34
C LYS A 112 14.87 -33.55 1.02
N LEU A 113 15.65 -33.61 2.10
CA LEU A 113 15.11 -33.60 3.47
C LEU A 113 14.48 -32.25 3.78
N ASP A 114 15.17 -31.15 3.46
CA ASP A 114 14.69 -29.81 3.71
C ASP A 114 13.44 -29.47 2.86
N GLU A 115 13.39 -29.93 1.61
CA GLU A 115 12.21 -29.81 0.74
C GLU A 115 11.01 -30.58 1.31
N GLU A 116 11.22 -31.81 1.78
CA GLU A 116 10.14 -32.62 2.34
C GLU A 116 9.62 -32.07 3.67
N ILE A 117 10.50 -31.59 4.55
CA ILE A 117 10.12 -30.89 5.78
C ILE A 117 9.24 -29.68 5.45
N LYS A 118 9.66 -28.83 4.50
CA LYS A 118 8.88 -27.66 4.07
C LYS A 118 7.53 -28.06 3.49
N ARG A 119 7.49 -29.11 2.66
CA ARG A 119 6.25 -29.62 2.06
C ARG A 119 5.28 -30.10 3.14
N LEU A 120 5.75 -30.89 4.10
CA LEU A 120 4.93 -31.40 5.21
C LEU A 120 4.47 -30.28 6.14
N ALA A 121 5.35 -29.31 6.47
CA ALA A 121 4.97 -28.12 7.24
C ALA A 121 3.87 -27.32 6.55
N THR A 122 3.96 -27.14 5.22
CA THR A 122 2.94 -26.43 4.43
C THR A 122 1.62 -27.20 4.40
N VAL A 123 1.66 -28.53 4.26
CA VAL A 123 0.46 -29.38 4.29
C VAL A 123 -0.23 -29.30 5.65
N GLU A 124 0.51 -29.45 6.74
CA GLU A 124 -0.02 -29.35 8.10
C GLU A 124 -0.65 -27.96 8.34
N ALA A 125 0.08 -26.89 7.97
CA ALA A 125 -0.39 -25.52 8.14
C ALA A 125 -1.67 -25.22 7.35
N ARG A 126 -1.85 -25.85 6.18
CA ARG A 126 -3.03 -25.68 5.30
C ARG A 126 -4.16 -26.66 5.59
N THR A 127 -3.99 -27.60 6.52
CA THR A 127 -5.06 -28.54 6.88
C THR A 127 -6.08 -27.82 7.77
N PRO A 128 -7.36 -27.72 7.36
CA PRO A 128 -8.36 -26.97 8.12
C PRO A 128 -8.68 -27.64 9.46
N PHE A 129 -9.29 -26.88 10.36
CA PHE A 129 -9.92 -27.39 11.58
C PHE A 129 -11.45 -27.41 11.41
N ASP A 130 -12.10 -28.26 12.18
CA ASP A 130 -13.55 -28.25 12.37
C ASP A 130 -13.82 -27.81 13.81
N LEU A 131 -14.35 -26.59 13.97
CA LEU A 131 -14.53 -25.95 15.28
C LEU A 131 -15.46 -26.73 16.22
N ALA A 132 -16.42 -27.48 15.66
CA ALA A 132 -17.40 -28.24 16.43
C ALA A 132 -16.88 -29.61 16.87
N LYS A 133 -15.89 -30.18 16.18
CA LYS A 133 -15.36 -31.52 16.45
C LYS A 133 -14.01 -31.52 17.17
N GLY A 134 -13.14 -30.57 16.86
CA GLY A 134 -11.78 -30.54 17.37
C GLY A 134 -10.97 -31.81 17.04
N PRO A 135 -9.82 -32.02 17.74
CA PRO A 135 -9.15 -31.03 18.57
C PRO A 135 -8.66 -29.84 17.75
N LEU A 136 -8.65 -28.64 18.34
CA LEU A 136 -8.23 -27.39 17.67
C LEU A 136 -6.74 -27.10 17.80
N PHE A 137 -6.00 -28.13 18.23
CA PHE A 137 -4.56 -28.16 18.46
C PHE A 137 -4.02 -29.48 17.92
N ARG A 138 -3.02 -29.43 17.03
CA ARG A 138 -2.37 -30.59 16.42
C ARG A 138 -0.87 -30.51 16.56
N VAL A 139 -0.24 -31.67 16.72
CA VAL A 139 1.21 -31.81 16.85
C VAL A 139 1.68 -33.01 16.03
N THR A 140 2.61 -32.78 15.10
CA THR A 140 3.25 -33.82 14.29
C THR A 140 4.77 -33.75 14.49
N ILE A 141 5.42 -34.91 14.68
CA ILE A 141 6.87 -34.99 14.84
C ILE A 141 7.48 -35.53 13.55
N LEU A 142 8.34 -34.76 12.91
CA LEU A 142 9.17 -35.21 11.79
C LEU A 142 10.53 -35.65 12.34
N LYS A 143 10.87 -36.94 12.21
CA LYS A 143 12.17 -37.48 12.64
C LYS A 143 13.15 -37.43 11.47
N ALA A 144 14.06 -36.45 11.47
CA ALA A 144 15.09 -36.31 10.44
C ALA A 144 16.32 -37.19 10.73
N SER A 145 16.68 -37.37 12.01
CA SER A 145 17.70 -38.31 12.49
C SER A 145 17.47 -38.66 13.96
N GLU A 146 18.34 -39.46 14.58
CA GLU A 146 18.29 -39.71 16.03
C GLU A 146 18.53 -38.45 16.88
N THR A 147 19.12 -37.40 16.31
CA THR A 147 19.43 -36.15 17.04
C THR A 147 18.89 -34.89 16.37
N ASP A 148 17.96 -35.04 15.43
CA ASP A 148 17.36 -33.93 14.69
C ASP A 148 15.91 -34.23 14.38
N HIS A 149 15.01 -33.39 14.90
CA HIS A 149 13.57 -33.53 14.78
C HIS A 149 12.97 -32.17 14.41
N VAL A 150 11.81 -32.17 13.76
CA VAL A 150 11.00 -30.97 13.56
C VAL A 150 9.62 -31.21 14.13
N LEU A 151 9.21 -30.37 15.08
CA LEU A 151 7.88 -30.36 15.64
C LEU A 151 7.04 -29.41 14.80
N LEU A 152 6.01 -29.94 14.15
CA LEU A 152 4.97 -29.16 13.51
C LEU A 152 3.82 -29.02 14.51
N VAL A 153 3.55 -27.81 14.94
CA VAL A 153 2.53 -27.48 15.92
C VAL A 153 1.56 -26.49 15.29
N THR A 154 0.27 -26.81 15.26
CA THR A 154 -0.73 -25.95 14.65
C THR A 154 -1.91 -25.80 15.59
N MET A 155 -2.32 -24.55 15.84
CA MET A 155 -3.52 -24.21 16.59
C MET A 155 -4.47 -23.39 15.73
N HIS A 156 -5.77 -23.51 15.94
CA HIS A 156 -6.71 -22.55 15.37
C HIS A 156 -6.69 -21.23 16.17
N HIS A 157 -6.80 -20.09 15.48
CA HIS A 157 -6.72 -18.76 16.10
C HIS A 157 -7.86 -18.49 17.11
N ILE A 158 -8.95 -19.25 17.05
CA ILE A 158 -10.05 -19.17 18.04
C ILE A 158 -9.64 -19.62 19.45
N ILE A 159 -8.62 -20.48 19.57
CA ILE A 159 -8.11 -21.00 20.86
C ILE A 159 -6.74 -20.43 21.24
N SER A 160 -6.13 -19.60 20.40
CA SER A 160 -4.72 -19.21 20.54
C SER A 160 -4.42 -17.89 19.84
N ASP A 161 -3.30 -17.28 20.21
CA ASP A 161 -2.78 -16.06 19.62
C ASP A 161 -1.24 -16.08 19.61
N GLY A 162 -0.62 -15.04 19.02
CA GLY A 162 0.84 -14.95 18.96
C GLY A 162 1.53 -14.96 20.34
N TRP A 163 0.87 -14.46 21.39
CA TRP A 163 1.40 -14.53 22.76
C TRP A 163 1.35 -15.95 23.31
N SER A 164 0.27 -16.67 23.04
CA SER A 164 0.06 -18.07 23.43
C SER A 164 1.15 -19.00 22.88
N ILE A 165 1.71 -18.70 21.69
CA ILE A 165 2.87 -19.42 21.15
C ILE A 165 4.09 -19.31 22.08
N GLY A 166 4.36 -18.11 22.61
CA GLY A 166 5.44 -17.89 23.58
C GLY A 166 5.20 -18.61 24.91
N VAL A 167 3.94 -18.66 25.37
CA VAL A 167 3.54 -19.45 26.54
C VAL A 167 3.81 -20.93 26.29
N LEU A 168 3.34 -21.47 25.17
CA LEU A 168 3.47 -22.87 24.80
C LEU A 168 4.95 -23.30 24.75
N ILE A 169 5.81 -22.54 24.07
CA ILE A 169 7.24 -22.85 23.96
C ILE A 169 7.91 -22.87 25.35
N ARG A 170 7.59 -21.90 26.21
CA ARG A 170 8.14 -21.80 27.56
C ARG A 170 7.72 -23.00 28.41
N GLU A 171 6.45 -23.38 28.35
CA GLU A 171 5.92 -24.52 29.09
C GLU A 171 6.47 -25.85 28.58
N ILE A 172 6.53 -26.06 27.25
CA ILE A 172 7.19 -27.23 26.64
C ILE A 172 8.61 -27.38 27.18
N THR A 173 9.38 -26.30 27.16
CA THR A 173 10.77 -26.29 27.64
C THR A 173 10.87 -26.68 29.12
N ALA A 174 10.06 -26.05 29.97
CA ALA A 174 10.10 -26.26 31.42
C ALA A 174 9.66 -27.67 31.81
N LEU A 175 8.57 -28.17 31.20
CA LEU A 175 8.03 -29.50 31.45
C LEU A 175 8.96 -30.58 30.93
N TYR A 176 9.51 -30.42 29.73
CA TYR A 176 10.47 -31.38 29.19
C TYR A 176 11.70 -31.48 30.10
N ALA A 177 12.23 -30.35 30.56
CA ALA A 177 13.36 -30.33 31.49
C ALA A 177 13.08 -31.09 32.81
N ALA A 178 11.88 -30.94 33.36
CA ALA A 178 11.47 -31.63 34.59
C ALA A 178 11.24 -33.12 34.36
N PHE A 179 10.48 -33.48 33.33
CA PHE A 179 10.11 -34.86 33.02
C PHE A 179 11.31 -35.71 32.58
N SER A 180 12.31 -35.13 31.89
CA SER A 180 13.60 -35.78 31.61
C SER A 180 14.42 -36.11 32.86
N GLN A 181 14.15 -35.44 33.99
CA GLN A 181 14.77 -35.73 35.27
C GLN A 181 13.88 -36.60 36.17
N GLY A 182 12.73 -37.07 35.67
CA GLY A 182 11.75 -37.80 36.47
C GLY A 182 11.08 -36.97 37.57
N LYS A 183 11.09 -35.63 37.45
CA LYS A 183 10.43 -34.71 38.38
C LYS A 183 8.99 -34.43 37.93
N PRO A 184 8.07 -34.05 38.84
CA PRO A 184 6.73 -33.61 38.47
C PRO A 184 6.76 -32.25 37.75
N SER A 185 5.60 -31.83 37.24
CA SER A 185 5.39 -30.52 36.62
C SER A 185 5.87 -29.40 37.56
N PRO A 186 6.77 -28.50 37.11
CA PRO A 186 7.23 -27.37 37.91
C PRO A 186 6.32 -26.15 37.78
N LEU A 187 5.26 -26.23 36.96
CA LEU A 187 4.38 -25.11 36.65
C LEU A 187 3.34 -24.95 37.77
N PRO A 188 3.14 -23.73 38.31
CA PRO A 188 2.09 -23.50 39.32
C PRO A 188 0.70 -23.62 38.69
N GLU A 189 -0.31 -24.06 39.42
CA GLU A 189 -1.70 -24.09 38.93
C GLU A 189 -2.16 -22.72 38.40
N LEU A 190 -2.97 -22.73 37.35
CA LEU A 190 -3.54 -21.50 36.78
C LEU A 190 -4.71 -21.06 37.66
N PRO A 191 -4.74 -19.80 38.14
CA PRO A 191 -5.78 -19.33 39.04
C PRO A 191 -7.13 -19.13 38.35
N ILE A 192 -7.13 -19.00 37.02
CA ILE A 192 -8.28 -18.84 36.14
C ILE A 192 -7.98 -19.55 34.81
N GLN A 193 -9.02 -19.82 34.03
CA GLN A 193 -8.97 -20.39 32.69
C GLN A 193 -9.51 -19.39 31.66
N TYR A 194 -9.36 -19.69 30.37
CA TYR A 194 -9.84 -18.79 29.32
C TYR A 194 -11.35 -18.56 29.38
N ALA A 195 -12.11 -19.59 29.77
CA ALA A 195 -13.56 -19.50 29.91
C ALA A 195 -13.99 -18.43 30.94
N ASP A 196 -13.28 -18.34 32.07
CA ASP A 196 -13.51 -17.30 33.09
C ASP A 196 -13.27 -15.89 32.52
N PHE A 197 -12.22 -15.74 31.71
CA PHE A 197 -11.95 -14.47 31.01
C PHE A 197 -13.06 -14.12 30.02
N ALA A 198 -13.56 -15.10 29.25
CA ALA A 198 -14.62 -14.88 28.28
C ALA A 198 -15.92 -14.43 28.96
N GLU A 199 -16.28 -15.05 30.08
CA GLU A 199 -17.44 -14.66 30.89
C GLU A 199 -17.25 -13.25 31.48
N TRP A 200 -16.11 -13.00 32.13
CA TRP A 200 -15.77 -11.67 32.67
C TRP A 200 -15.83 -10.58 31.60
N GLN A 201 -15.31 -10.83 30.39
CA GLN A 201 -15.31 -9.85 29.31
C GLN A 201 -16.74 -9.48 28.89
N ARG A 202 -17.66 -10.44 28.84
CA ARG A 202 -19.08 -10.21 28.52
C ARG A 202 -19.77 -9.35 29.59
N GLU A 203 -19.43 -9.57 30.86
CA GLU A 203 -19.99 -8.81 31.98
C GLU A 203 -19.38 -7.40 32.11
N TYR A 204 -18.10 -7.24 31.78
CA TYR A 204 -17.40 -5.97 31.91
C TYR A 204 -17.72 -5.01 30.76
N LEU A 205 -17.70 -5.51 29.52
CA LEU A 205 -17.85 -4.67 28.32
C LEU A 205 -19.31 -4.53 27.90
N GLN A 206 -20.11 -3.92 28.78
CA GLN A 206 -21.53 -3.61 28.55
C GLN A 206 -21.91 -2.28 29.19
N GLY A 207 -23.08 -1.74 28.83
CA GLY A 207 -23.59 -0.47 29.38
C GLY A 207 -22.63 0.69 29.17
N GLU A 208 -22.41 1.48 30.23
CA GLU A 208 -21.59 2.71 30.19
C GLU A 208 -20.15 2.47 29.71
N VAL A 209 -19.52 1.35 30.08
CA VAL A 209 -18.13 1.03 29.68
C VAL A 209 -18.03 0.84 28.17
N LEU A 210 -18.96 0.09 27.57
CA LEU A 210 -19.01 -0.11 26.13
C LEU A 210 -19.26 1.21 25.38
N GLU A 211 -20.17 2.04 25.91
CA GLU A 211 -20.47 3.36 25.31
C GLU A 211 -19.26 4.31 25.37
N GLU A 212 -18.53 4.36 26.49
CA GLU A 212 -17.33 5.18 26.63
C GLU A 212 -16.24 4.77 25.63
N GLN A 213 -15.93 3.48 25.60
CA GLN A 213 -14.99 2.88 24.64
C GLN A 213 -15.37 3.22 23.19
N LEU A 214 -16.65 3.01 22.82
CA LEU A 214 -17.12 3.26 21.47
C LEU A 214 -17.09 4.76 21.10
N ASN A 215 -17.46 5.64 22.02
CA ASN A 215 -17.46 7.09 21.78
C ASN A 215 -16.05 7.62 21.56
N PHE A 216 -15.05 7.11 22.29
CA PHE A 216 -13.65 7.43 22.04
C PHE A 216 -13.25 7.07 20.61
N TRP A 217 -13.51 5.83 20.16
CA TRP A 217 -13.10 5.37 18.84
C TRP A 217 -13.84 6.09 17.71
N LYS A 218 -15.14 6.38 17.87
CA LYS A 218 -15.91 7.20 16.92
C LYS A 218 -15.31 8.60 16.75
N LYS A 219 -14.84 9.21 17.85
CA LYS A 219 -14.17 10.51 17.82
C LYS A 219 -12.77 10.41 17.20
N GLN A 220 -12.01 9.38 17.53
CA GLN A 220 -10.64 9.17 17.06
C GLN A 220 -10.56 8.88 15.56
N LEU A 221 -11.50 8.08 15.05
CA LEU A 221 -11.53 7.65 13.66
C LEU A 221 -12.42 8.52 12.77
N GLY A 222 -13.32 9.32 13.35
CA GLY A 222 -14.29 10.10 12.61
C GLY A 222 -15.33 9.25 11.87
N SER A 223 -16.18 9.89 11.08
CA SER A 223 -17.26 9.21 10.35
C SER A 223 -16.80 8.54 9.05
N ASN A 224 -15.60 8.88 8.54
CA ASN A 224 -15.05 8.31 7.31
C ASN A 224 -13.53 8.22 7.42
N PRO A 225 -12.99 7.11 7.97
CA PRO A 225 -11.56 6.86 8.01
C PRO A 225 -10.97 6.87 6.58
N PRO A 226 -9.77 7.45 6.39
CA PRO A 226 -9.15 7.48 5.06
C PRO A 226 -8.80 6.08 4.56
N VAL A 227 -8.95 5.86 3.25
CA VAL A 227 -8.41 4.69 2.56
C VAL A 227 -7.04 5.07 2.00
N LEU A 228 -6.02 4.27 2.34
CA LEU A 228 -4.66 4.49 1.88
C LEU A 228 -4.53 4.08 0.40
N GLU A 229 -4.23 5.03 -0.47
CA GLU A 229 -4.11 4.82 -1.91
C GLU A 229 -2.63 4.76 -2.33
N LEU A 230 -2.01 3.60 -2.10
CA LEU A 230 -0.63 3.37 -2.54
C LEU A 230 -0.54 3.23 -4.07
N PRO A 231 0.54 3.72 -4.70
CA PRO A 231 0.82 3.40 -6.09
C PRO A 231 1.14 1.90 -6.21
N THR A 232 0.26 1.17 -6.88
CA THR A 232 0.38 -0.28 -7.12
C THR A 232 1.00 -0.55 -8.49
N ASP A 233 1.67 -1.71 -8.64
CA ASP A 233 2.25 -2.14 -9.92
C ASP A 233 1.16 -2.74 -10.85
N ARG A 234 0.03 -3.14 -10.26
CA ARG A 234 -1.12 -3.75 -10.95
C ARG A 234 -2.43 -3.10 -10.47
N PRO A 235 -3.49 -3.07 -11.30
CA PRO A 235 -4.77 -2.53 -10.88
C PRO A 235 -5.37 -3.40 -9.76
N ARG A 236 -5.93 -2.74 -8.73
CA ARG A 236 -6.59 -3.43 -7.61
C ARG A 236 -7.78 -4.27 -8.12
N PRO A 237 -7.88 -5.56 -7.74
CA PRO A 237 -9.03 -6.39 -8.09
C PRO A 237 -10.29 -5.96 -7.34
N GLN A 238 -11.48 -6.21 -7.89
CA GLN A 238 -12.75 -5.86 -7.23
C GLN A 238 -13.02 -6.67 -5.95
N ILE A 239 -12.43 -7.86 -5.85
CA ILE A 239 -12.47 -8.72 -4.68
C ILE A 239 -11.03 -9.05 -4.36
N GLN A 240 -10.61 -8.73 -3.13
CA GLN A 240 -9.27 -9.05 -2.66
C GLN A 240 -9.09 -10.57 -2.67
N THR A 241 -7.99 -11.03 -3.26
CA THR A 241 -7.51 -12.38 -3.03
C THR A 241 -6.42 -12.35 -1.97
N ASN A 242 -6.29 -13.43 -1.21
CA ASN A 242 -5.33 -13.52 -0.11
C ASN A 242 -3.96 -14.02 -0.56
N VAL A 243 -3.58 -13.89 -1.85
CA VAL A 243 -2.24 -14.31 -2.31
C VAL A 243 -1.19 -13.32 -1.83
N GLY A 244 -0.06 -13.82 -1.34
CA GLY A 244 0.99 -12.98 -0.80
C GLY A 244 2.37 -13.54 -0.99
N ALA A 245 3.35 -12.66 -0.81
CA ALA A 245 4.76 -12.98 -0.70
C ALA A 245 5.39 -12.06 0.35
N SER A 246 6.62 -12.37 0.76
CA SER A 246 7.33 -11.61 1.78
C SER A 246 8.71 -11.18 1.32
N GLU A 247 9.11 -9.95 1.65
CA GLU A 247 10.48 -9.46 1.50
C GLU A 247 11.06 -9.06 2.86
N ARG A 248 12.35 -9.35 3.05
CA ARG A 248 13.06 -9.14 4.32
C ARG A 248 14.16 -8.09 4.16
N MET A 249 14.32 -7.22 5.15
CA MET A 249 15.47 -6.34 5.30
C MET A 249 15.94 -6.28 6.76
N VAL A 250 17.25 -6.17 6.97
CA VAL A 250 17.82 -5.97 8.31
C VAL A 250 18.25 -4.52 8.47
N PHE A 251 17.74 -3.87 9.52
CA PHE A 251 18.27 -2.60 9.99
C PHE A 251 19.43 -2.89 10.94
N PRO A 252 20.64 -2.37 10.66
CA PRO A 252 21.81 -2.70 11.45
C PRO A 252 21.66 -2.20 12.89
N LYS A 253 22.38 -2.84 13.80
CA LYS A 253 22.40 -2.49 15.23
C LYS A 253 22.65 -1.00 15.48
N GLU A 254 23.56 -0.36 14.75
CA GLU A 254 23.82 1.08 14.91
C GLU A 254 22.60 1.96 14.62
N LEU A 255 21.81 1.64 13.59
CA LEU A 255 20.57 2.36 13.30
C LEU A 255 19.53 2.07 14.38
N THR A 256 19.41 0.81 14.79
CA THR A 256 18.50 0.37 15.85
C THR A 256 18.76 1.11 17.17
N ASP A 257 20.03 1.24 17.57
CA ASP A 257 20.43 1.94 18.79
C ASP A 257 20.11 3.45 18.71
N LYS A 258 20.24 4.06 17.52
CA LYS A 258 19.81 5.46 17.29
C LYS A 258 18.30 5.64 17.41
N LEU A 259 17.50 4.70 16.86
CA LEU A 259 16.05 4.71 16.99
C LEU A 259 15.61 4.59 18.46
N TYR A 260 16.24 3.70 19.23
CA TYR A 260 16.05 3.61 20.68
C TYR A 260 16.44 4.90 21.41
N GLY A 261 17.55 5.52 21.01
CA GLY A 261 17.98 6.81 21.54
C GLY A 261 16.92 7.90 21.34
N LEU A 262 16.35 7.98 20.14
CA LEU A 262 15.29 8.93 19.80
C LEU A 262 13.99 8.65 20.57
N ALA A 263 13.59 7.38 20.67
CA ALA A 263 12.44 6.96 21.47
C ALA A 263 12.58 7.42 22.94
N ARG A 264 13.75 7.18 23.54
CA ARG A 264 14.04 7.58 24.94
C ARG A 264 14.00 9.08 25.14
N GLN A 265 14.53 9.87 24.21
CA GLN A 265 14.52 11.34 24.30
C GLN A 265 13.09 11.90 24.32
N GLU A 266 12.16 11.28 23.60
CA GLU A 266 10.76 11.71 23.52
C GLU A 266 9.82 11.01 24.50
N GLY A 267 10.34 10.16 25.39
CA GLY A 267 9.53 9.35 26.29
C GLY A 267 8.58 8.41 25.55
N ALA A 268 8.94 8.00 24.33
CA ALA A 268 8.20 7.11 23.46
C ALA A 268 8.82 5.70 23.45
N THR A 269 8.10 4.73 22.89
CA THR A 269 8.61 3.38 22.66
C THR A 269 9.22 3.26 21.25
N LEU A 270 10.02 2.23 21.01
CA LEU A 270 10.53 1.93 19.67
C LEU A 270 9.37 1.77 18.66
N PHE A 271 8.28 1.11 19.07
CA PHE A 271 7.08 0.95 18.24
C PHE A 271 6.54 2.31 17.75
N MET A 272 6.43 3.31 18.62
CA MET A 272 5.92 4.64 18.24
C MET A 272 6.84 5.35 17.23
N VAL A 273 8.16 5.15 17.32
CA VAL A 273 9.13 5.67 16.35
C VAL A 273 9.01 4.96 15.00
N LEU A 274 8.86 3.64 15.02
CA LEU A 274 8.66 2.84 13.81
C LEU A 274 7.35 3.24 13.12
N LEU A 275 6.26 3.38 13.87
CA LEU A 275 4.97 3.84 13.38
C LEU A 275 5.04 5.23 12.75
N ALA A 276 5.73 6.19 13.40
CA ALA A 276 5.93 7.53 12.86
C ALA A 276 6.66 7.49 11.51
N GLY A 277 7.74 6.71 11.41
CA GLY A 277 8.49 6.55 10.16
C GLY A 277 7.65 5.90 9.06
N LEU A 278 6.91 4.84 9.39
CA LEU A 278 6.08 4.13 8.41
C LEU A 278 5.00 5.05 7.86
N ARG A 279 4.35 5.84 8.73
CA ARG A 279 3.31 6.77 8.30
C ARG A 279 3.83 7.87 7.38
N VAL A 280 5.00 8.43 7.71
CA VAL A 280 5.66 9.42 6.85
C VAL A 280 6.01 8.81 5.49
N LEU A 281 6.57 7.60 5.48
CA LEU A 281 6.90 6.90 4.24
C LEU A 281 5.67 6.67 3.36
N LEU A 282 4.64 6.01 3.90
CA LEU A 282 3.45 5.63 3.15
C LEU A 282 2.67 6.85 2.68
N GLY A 283 2.51 7.87 3.53
CA GLY A 283 1.81 9.08 3.13
C GLY A 283 2.54 9.84 2.02
N ARG A 284 3.88 9.80 1.98
CA ARG A 284 4.65 10.37 0.86
C ARG A 284 4.56 9.56 -0.43
N TYR A 285 4.36 8.25 -0.34
CA TYR A 285 4.07 7.41 -1.50
C TYR A 285 2.67 7.65 -2.06
N ALA A 286 1.67 7.74 -1.17
CA ALA A 286 0.28 7.93 -1.54
C ALA A 286 -0.09 9.38 -1.87
N GLY A 287 0.75 10.36 -1.51
CA GLY A 287 0.38 11.77 -1.56
C GLY A 287 -0.71 12.14 -0.55
N GLN A 288 -0.83 11.36 0.54
CA GLN A 288 -1.83 11.49 1.59
C GLN A 288 -1.15 11.83 2.92
N SER A 289 -1.76 12.71 3.72
CA SER A 289 -1.23 13.13 5.03
C SER A 289 -2.05 12.63 6.21
N ASP A 290 -3.26 12.13 5.98
CA ASP A 290 -4.15 11.50 6.97
C ASP A 290 -4.27 10.02 6.66
N LEU A 291 -3.77 9.17 7.56
CA LEU A 291 -3.66 7.72 7.35
C LEU A 291 -4.19 6.97 8.56
N THR A 292 -4.61 5.72 8.34
CA THR A 292 -4.86 4.71 9.37
C THR A 292 -3.85 3.57 9.22
N ILE A 293 -3.31 3.10 10.35
CA ILE A 293 -2.43 1.92 10.39
C ILE A 293 -2.97 0.99 11.47
N GLY A 294 -3.19 -0.26 11.11
CA GLY A 294 -3.60 -1.29 12.06
C GLY A 294 -2.42 -1.78 12.90
N THR A 295 -2.66 -2.13 14.15
CA THR A 295 -1.67 -2.82 14.98
C THR A 295 -2.34 -3.84 15.89
N PRO A 296 -1.84 -5.09 15.92
CA PRO A 296 -2.32 -6.06 16.89
C PRO A 296 -1.72 -5.75 18.27
N ILE A 297 -2.53 -5.96 19.30
CA ILE A 297 -2.11 -5.91 20.69
C ILE A 297 -2.37 -7.25 21.35
N ALA A 298 -1.52 -7.66 22.29
CA ALA A 298 -1.73 -8.89 23.04
C ALA A 298 -2.98 -8.83 23.93
N ASN A 299 -3.40 -7.61 24.32
CA ASN A 299 -4.54 -7.35 25.19
C ASN A 299 -4.50 -8.10 26.54
N ARG A 300 -3.28 -8.33 27.05
CA ARG A 300 -3.02 -8.99 28.33
C ARG A 300 -2.64 -7.95 29.37
N ASN A 301 -3.64 -7.24 29.87
CA ASN A 301 -3.48 -6.13 30.82
C ASN A 301 -3.52 -6.56 32.30
N ARG A 302 -3.58 -7.87 32.57
CA ARG A 302 -3.68 -8.46 33.91
C ARG A 302 -2.70 -9.63 34.06
N ALA A 303 -2.10 -9.76 35.24
CA ALA A 303 -1.08 -10.79 35.49
C ALA A 303 -1.67 -12.21 35.42
N GLU A 304 -2.94 -12.36 35.74
CA GLU A 304 -3.67 -13.64 35.77
C GLU A 304 -3.87 -14.23 34.36
N ILE A 305 -3.96 -13.38 33.33
CA ILE A 305 -4.15 -13.81 31.93
C ILE A 305 -2.84 -13.92 31.15
N GLU A 306 -1.73 -13.36 31.63
CA GLU A 306 -0.41 -13.50 31.00
C GLU A 306 0.06 -14.96 30.75
N PRO A 307 -0.15 -15.91 31.69
CA PRO A 307 0.30 -17.29 31.51
C PRO A 307 -0.67 -18.16 30.70
N LEU A 308 -1.86 -17.66 30.32
CA LEU A 308 -2.88 -18.47 29.66
C LEU A 308 -2.60 -18.68 28.17
N ILE A 309 -2.94 -19.85 27.64
CA ILE A 309 -3.19 -20.01 26.21
C ILE A 309 -4.63 -19.54 25.94
N GLY A 310 -4.85 -18.84 24.82
CA GLY A 310 -6.18 -18.36 24.44
C GLY A 310 -6.16 -17.23 23.41
N LEU A 311 -7.34 -16.85 22.92
CA LEU A 311 -7.53 -15.74 22.01
C LEU A 311 -7.69 -14.42 22.78
N PHE A 312 -6.61 -13.68 23.01
CA PHE A 312 -6.66 -12.36 23.63
C PHE A 312 -6.39 -11.22 22.65
N ILE A 313 -5.71 -11.51 21.54
CA ILE A 313 -5.34 -10.50 20.54
C ILE A 313 -6.53 -9.62 20.15
N ASN A 314 -6.29 -8.31 20.12
CA ASN A 314 -7.20 -7.34 19.55
C ASN A 314 -6.45 -6.45 18.56
N THR A 315 -7.16 -5.77 17.67
CA THR A 315 -6.56 -4.90 16.66
C THR A 315 -6.99 -3.46 16.88
N LEU A 316 -6.00 -2.57 16.99
CA LEU A 316 -6.22 -1.13 17.14
C LEU A 316 -5.99 -0.42 15.81
N VAL A 317 -6.81 0.59 15.51
CA VAL A 317 -6.68 1.41 14.29
C VAL A 317 -6.09 2.77 14.67
N LEU A 318 -4.83 3.00 14.31
CA LEU A 318 -4.12 4.22 14.68
C LEU A 318 -4.21 5.24 13.54
N ARG A 319 -5.15 6.19 13.66
CA ARG A 319 -5.29 7.35 12.76
C ARG A 319 -4.42 8.51 13.23
N ASN A 320 -3.64 9.08 12.32
CA ASN A 320 -2.87 10.32 12.57
C ASN A 320 -2.71 11.11 11.27
N GLN A 321 -2.57 12.43 11.42
CA GLN A 321 -2.41 13.38 10.32
C GLN A 321 -1.15 14.25 10.48
N PHE A 322 -0.55 14.64 9.35
CA PHE A 322 0.69 15.44 9.32
C PHE A 322 0.75 16.46 8.16
N ASP A 323 -0.40 16.95 7.70
CA ASP A 323 -0.53 17.98 6.65
C ASP A 323 0.13 19.32 7.01
N ASP A 324 0.23 19.62 8.31
CA ASP A 324 0.94 20.78 8.84
C ASP A 324 2.48 20.66 8.78
N ASN A 325 2.99 19.54 8.25
CA ASN A 325 4.41 19.26 8.01
C ASN A 325 5.27 19.41 9.28
N PRO A 326 5.00 18.60 10.32
CA PRO A 326 5.72 18.66 11.59
C PRO A 326 7.18 18.21 11.44
N THR A 327 8.00 18.47 12.45
CA THR A 327 9.30 17.81 12.57
C THR A 327 9.13 16.33 12.89
N PHE A 328 10.14 15.51 12.63
CA PHE A 328 10.05 14.09 12.99
C PHE A 328 9.90 13.89 14.52
N ARG A 329 10.52 14.76 15.33
CA ARG A 329 10.33 14.76 16.79
C ARG A 329 8.88 15.02 17.20
N GLU A 330 8.24 16.01 16.58
CA GLU A 330 6.82 16.30 16.79
C GLU A 330 5.93 15.13 16.35
N MET A 331 6.29 14.46 15.25
CA MET A 331 5.60 13.27 14.77
C MET A 331 5.59 12.15 15.81
N ILE A 332 6.75 11.86 16.43
CA ILE A 332 6.86 10.84 17.50
C ILE A 332 5.98 11.21 18.70
N ARG A 333 5.93 12.49 19.09
CA ARG A 333 5.07 12.94 20.21
C ARG A 333 3.60 12.72 19.91
N ARG A 334 3.16 12.98 18.67
CA ARG A 334 1.77 12.72 18.24
C ARG A 334 1.46 11.23 18.26
N GLU A 335 2.33 10.41 17.68
CA GLU A 335 2.15 8.95 17.70
C GLU A 335 2.10 8.40 19.13
N ARG A 336 2.93 8.93 20.03
CA ARG A 336 2.87 8.57 21.45
C ARG A 336 1.51 8.89 22.08
N GLN A 337 0.98 10.09 21.87
CA GLN A 337 -0.32 10.48 22.42
C GLN A 337 -1.46 9.60 21.88
N ILE A 338 -1.47 9.37 20.56
CA ILE A 338 -2.49 8.56 19.88
C ILE A 338 -2.42 7.11 20.35
N THR A 339 -1.21 6.54 20.39
CA THR A 339 -0.99 5.15 20.79
C THR A 339 -1.36 4.91 22.25
N LEU A 340 -1.00 5.83 23.17
CA LEU A 340 -1.39 5.71 24.58
C LEU A 340 -2.90 5.83 24.77
N SER A 341 -3.54 6.79 24.10
CA SER A 341 -5.00 6.94 24.16
C SER A 341 -5.72 5.71 23.60
N ALA A 342 -5.19 5.11 22.54
CA ALA A 342 -5.69 3.85 21.99
C ALA A 342 -5.52 2.68 22.96
N TYR A 343 -4.42 2.61 23.72
CA TYR A 343 -4.21 1.58 24.74
C TYR A 343 -5.17 1.72 25.93
N ASP A 344 -5.51 2.94 26.33
CA ASP A 344 -6.53 3.17 27.37
C ASP A 344 -7.92 2.68 26.95
N HIS A 345 -8.16 2.55 25.64
CA HIS A 345 -9.44 2.12 25.04
C HIS A 345 -9.30 0.81 24.25
N GLN A 346 -8.38 -0.05 24.66
CA GLN A 346 -8.01 -1.24 23.89
C GLN A 346 -8.96 -2.43 24.03
N ASP A 347 -9.88 -2.35 24.99
CA ASP A 347 -10.80 -3.44 25.32
C ASP A 347 -11.92 -3.60 24.29
N LEU A 348 -12.22 -2.56 23.49
CA LEU A 348 -13.25 -2.62 22.44
C LEU A 348 -12.81 -3.56 21.31
N PRO A 349 -13.56 -4.64 21.01
CA PRO A 349 -13.24 -5.52 19.90
C PRO A 349 -13.27 -4.77 18.57
N PHE A 350 -12.25 -4.97 17.73
CA PHE A 350 -12.15 -4.36 16.40
C PHE A 350 -13.44 -4.49 15.57
N GLU A 351 -14.10 -5.64 15.63
CA GLU A 351 -15.30 -5.89 14.83
C GLU A 351 -16.51 -5.10 15.30
N TYR A 352 -16.65 -4.91 16.61
CA TYR A 352 -17.66 -4.01 17.16
C TYR A 352 -17.45 -2.59 16.66
N LEU A 353 -16.18 -2.18 16.52
CA LEU A 353 -15.82 -0.87 15.97
C LEU A 353 -16.17 -0.75 14.48
N VAL A 354 -15.88 -1.78 13.67
CA VAL A 354 -16.27 -1.83 12.24
C VAL A 354 -17.79 -1.73 12.08
N ASP A 355 -18.54 -2.53 12.84
CA ASP A 355 -20.01 -2.55 12.80
C ASP A 355 -20.62 -1.22 13.24
N ALA A 356 -20.03 -0.56 14.24
CA ALA A 356 -20.53 0.70 14.75
C ALA A 356 -20.16 1.92 13.89
N LEU A 357 -19.05 1.87 13.14
CA LEU A 357 -18.65 2.91 12.20
C LEU A 357 -19.33 2.79 10.83
N GLN A 358 -19.71 1.57 10.44
CA GLN A 358 -20.31 1.28 9.13
C GLN A 358 -19.57 1.95 7.96
N PRO A 359 -18.24 1.76 7.81
CA PRO A 359 -17.51 2.31 6.69
C PRO A 359 -18.09 1.82 5.36
N SER A 360 -17.86 2.56 4.27
CA SER A 360 -18.24 2.11 2.92
C SER A 360 -17.68 0.72 2.66
N ARG A 361 -18.56 -0.24 2.39
CA ARG A 361 -18.15 -1.62 2.15
C ARG A 361 -17.56 -1.75 0.76
N ASP A 362 -16.31 -2.13 0.72
CA ASP A 362 -15.56 -2.46 -0.48
C ASP A 362 -14.90 -3.83 -0.24
N MET A 363 -15.08 -4.76 -1.18
CA MET A 363 -14.52 -6.11 -1.07
C MET A 363 -13.06 -6.17 -1.56
N SER A 364 -12.51 -5.06 -2.04
CA SER A 364 -11.17 -4.98 -2.60
C SER A 364 -10.06 -4.68 -1.57
N TYR A 365 -10.43 -4.39 -0.31
CA TYR A 365 -9.50 -4.19 0.80
C TYR A 365 -10.17 -4.38 2.17
N PRO A 366 -9.39 -4.62 3.25
CA PRO A 366 -9.91 -4.71 4.60
C PRO A 366 -10.48 -3.35 5.08
N PRO A 367 -11.51 -3.37 5.95
CA PRO A 367 -12.10 -2.14 6.47
C PRO A 367 -11.14 -1.40 7.40
N LEU A 368 -11.29 -0.07 7.46
CA LEU A 368 -10.58 0.86 8.36
C LEU A 368 -9.07 1.06 8.12
N PHE A 369 -8.32 0.08 7.63
CA PHE A 369 -6.90 0.23 7.30
C PHE A 369 -6.40 -0.83 6.30
N GLN A 370 -5.42 -0.45 5.47
CA GLN A 370 -4.84 -1.32 4.44
C GLN A 370 -3.43 -1.82 4.81
N VAL A 371 -2.79 -1.19 5.80
CA VAL A 371 -1.44 -1.52 6.24
C VAL A 371 -1.40 -1.79 7.73
N MET A 372 -0.69 -2.86 8.11
CA MET A 372 -0.51 -3.27 9.49
C MET A 372 0.96 -3.14 9.92
N LEU A 373 1.20 -2.71 11.17
CA LEU A 373 2.51 -2.70 11.81
C LEU A 373 2.50 -3.56 13.08
N ILE A 374 3.41 -4.55 13.11
CA ILE A 374 3.57 -5.52 14.18
C ILE A 374 5.01 -5.42 14.69
N LEU A 375 5.19 -5.20 15.99
CA LEU A 375 6.49 -5.32 16.65
C LEU A 375 6.46 -6.53 17.59
N GLN A 376 7.15 -7.59 17.20
CA GLN A 376 7.24 -8.82 17.97
C GLN A 376 8.23 -8.66 19.13
N ASN A 377 7.69 -8.46 20.33
CA ASN A 377 8.45 -8.35 21.58
C ASN A 377 8.31 -9.61 22.48
N ALA A 378 7.71 -10.68 21.96
CA ALA A 378 7.47 -11.89 22.74
C ALA A 378 8.81 -12.54 23.15
N PRO A 379 9.05 -12.77 24.45
CA PRO A 379 10.33 -13.30 24.92
C PRO A 379 10.49 -14.78 24.56
N MET A 380 11.27 -15.10 23.52
CA MET A 380 11.78 -16.45 23.29
C MET A 380 13.05 -16.70 24.13
N LYS A 381 12.91 -16.68 25.47
CA LYS A 381 13.99 -17.06 26.38
C LYS A 381 13.89 -18.53 26.72
N GLY A 382 15.02 -19.24 26.70
CA GLY A 382 15.11 -20.62 27.20
C GLY A 382 15.04 -21.71 26.14
N THR A 383 15.51 -21.48 24.92
CA THR A 383 15.52 -22.48 23.84
C THR A 383 16.52 -23.63 24.02
N GLN A 384 17.10 -23.81 25.20
CA GLN A 384 18.02 -24.90 25.50
C GLN A 384 17.62 -25.66 26.76
N VAL A 385 17.53 -26.99 26.64
CA VAL A 385 17.28 -27.91 27.75
C VAL A 385 18.37 -28.98 27.75
N GLY A 386 19.35 -28.85 28.64
CA GLY A 386 20.50 -29.76 28.63
C GLY A 386 21.29 -29.65 27.33
N ASP A 387 21.37 -30.74 26.55
CA ASP A 387 21.98 -30.80 25.21
C ASP A 387 21.00 -30.50 24.06
N LEU A 388 19.72 -30.29 24.37
CA LEU A 388 18.70 -29.97 23.37
C LEU A 388 18.69 -28.49 23.05
N SER A 389 18.54 -28.17 21.76
CA SER A 389 18.27 -26.83 21.26
C SER A 389 16.96 -26.81 20.47
N PHE A 390 16.14 -25.79 20.72
CA PHE A 390 14.85 -25.55 20.08
C PHE A 390 14.97 -24.29 19.22
N GLU A 391 14.80 -24.41 17.91
CA GLU A 391 14.92 -23.31 16.95
C GLU A 391 13.64 -23.20 16.14
N GLN A 392 12.97 -22.05 16.18
CA GLN A 392 11.80 -21.83 15.34
C GLN A 392 12.22 -21.69 13.88
N ILE A 393 11.45 -22.33 12.98
CA ILE A 393 11.60 -22.22 11.53
C ILE A 393 10.41 -21.44 10.98
N ASP A 394 10.68 -20.47 10.11
CA ASP A 394 9.66 -19.71 9.39
C ASP A 394 8.85 -20.65 8.48
N VAL A 395 7.51 -20.61 8.61
CA VAL A 395 6.57 -21.31 7.73
C VAL A 395 5.89 -20.27 6.86
N ASP A 396 6.27 -20.21 5.59
CA ASP A 396 5.65 -19.30 4.62
C ASP A 396 4.30 -19.87 4.15
N MET A 397 3.21 -19.16 4.47
CA MET A 397 1.87 -19.54 4.05
C MET A 397 1.57 -19.14 2.59
N GLY A 398 2.36 -18.22 2.02
CA GLY A 398 2.16 -17.65 0.69
C GLY A 398 0.88 -16.81 0.59
N THR A 399 0.46 -16.20 1.70
CA THR A 399 -0.80 -15.45 1.81
C THR A 399 -0.57 -14.04 2.30
N SER A 400 -1.46 -13.11 1.96
CA SER A 400 -1.51 -11.80 2.62
C SER A 400 -2.94 -11.31 2.81
N THR A 401 -3.25 -10.88 4.02
CA THR A 401 -4.60 -10.41 4.41
C THR A 401 -4.79 -8.91 4.24
N HIS A 402 -3.69 -8.16 4.08
CA HIS A 402 -3.67 -6.71 3.93
C HIS A 402 -2.88 -6.34 2.68
N ASP A 403 -2.88 -5.07 2.28
CA ASP A 403 -2.03 -4.64 1.17
C ASP A 403 -0.55 -4.84 1.53
N LEU A 404 -0.18 -4.44 2.76
CA LEU A 404 1.14 -4.61 3.35
C LEU A 404 1.03 -4.92 4.85
N THR A 405 1.82 -5.88 5.34
CA THR A 405 2.00 -6.15 6.77
C THR A 405 3.48 -6.07 7.13
N PHE A 406 3.84 -5.08 7.95
CA PHE A 406 5.19 -4.91 8.48
C PHE A 406 5.33 -5.68 9.79
N SER A 407 6.06 -6.78 9.77
CA SER A 407 6.44 -7.56 10.95
C SER A 407 7.89 -7.27 11.32
N ILE A 408 8.10 -6.75 12.53
CA ILE A 408 9.41 -6.33 13.00
C ILE A 408 9.81 -7.17 14.21
N THR A 409 11.00 -7.79 14.13
CA THR A 409 11.57 -8.61 15.21
C THR A 409 12.96 -8.12 15.57
N GLU A 410 13.29 -8.09 16.85
CA GLU A 410 14.63 -7.74 17.33
C GLU A 410 15.53 -8.98 17.46
N ASN A 411 16.77 -8.88 17.00
CA ASN A 411 17.80 -9.89 17.23
C ASN A 411 19.13 -9.21 17.63
N PRO A 412 20.17 -9.98 18.01
CA PRO A 412 21.46 -9.40 18.43
C PRO A 412 22.14 -8.50 17.39
N ASN A 413 21.77 -8.60 16.11
CA ASN A 413 22.36 -7.85 14.99
C ASN A 413 21.56 -6.58 14.62
N GLY A 414 20.37 -6.37 15.20
CA GLY A 414 19.50 -5.21 14.93
C GLY A 414 18.03 -5.60 14.79
N LEU A 415 17.28 -4.83 13.98
CA LEU A 415 15.88 -5.12 13.67
C LEU A 415 15.77 -5.86 12.34
N VAL A 416 15.02 -6.96 12.33
CA VAL A 416 14.59 -7.65 11.10
C VAL A 416 13.21 -7.11 10.74
N ILE A 417 13.08 -6.57 9.53
CA ILE A 417 11.84 -6.03 8.97
C ILE A 417 11.39 -7.00 7.88
N ASP A 418 10.30 -7.72 8.15
CA ASP A 418 9.61 -8.56 7.19
C ASP A 418 8.37 -7.83 6.70
N VAL A 419 8.23 -7.68 5.38
CA VAL A 419 7.06 -7.09 4.74
C VAL A 419 6.38 -8.14 3.91
N GLU A 420 5.26 -8.63 4.42
CA GLU A 420 4.30 -9.41 3.65
C GLU A 420 3.47 -8.44 2.78
N TYR A 421 3.25 -8.79 1.52
CA TYR A 421 2.53 -7.94 0.57
C TYR A 421 1.61 -8.76 -0.34
N ASN A 422 0.51 -8.13 -0.75
CA ASN A 422 -0.40 -8.72 -1.72
C ASN A 422 0.20 -8.71 -3.14
N THR A 423 0.41 -9.89 -3.72
CA THR A 423 1.02 -10.02 -5.05
C THR A 423 0.09 -9.63 -6.20
N ASP A 424 -1.22 -9.50 -5.97
CA ASP A 424 -2.13 -8.90 -6.93
C ASP A 424 -1.89 -7.41 -7.12
N LEU A 425 -1.25 -6.74 -6.15
CA LEU A 425 -1.01 -5.30 -6.14
C LEU A 425 0.44 -4.93 -6.44
N PHE A 426 1.40 -5.63 -5.84
CA PHE A 426 2.80 -5.23 -5.84
C PHE A 426 3.73 -6.27 -6.47
N GLU A 427 4.81 -5.76 -7.05
CA GLU A 427 5.97 -6.52 -7.46
C GLU A 427 7.04 -6.53 -6.38
N ARG A 428 7.79 -7.63 -6.33
CA ARG A 428 8.95 -7.81 -5.44
C ARG A 428 9.88 -6.60 -5.41
N THR A 429 10.20 -6.04 -6.58
CA THR A 429 11.12 -4.91 -6.74
C THR A 429 10.59 -3.62 -6.13
N THR A 430 9.27 -3.40 -6.16
CA THR A 430 8.60 -2.26 -5.54
C THR A 430 8.68 -2.34 -4.02
N ILE A 431 8.47 -3.53 -3.44
CA ILE A 431 8.59 -3.74 -1.99
C ILE A 431 10.05 -3.63 -1.51
N GLN A 432 11.00 -4.16 -2.27
CA GLN A 432 12.43 -3.98 -1.98
C GLN A 432 12.85 -2.51 -1.97
N ARG A 433 12.31 -1.71 -2.91
CA ARG A 433 12.51 -0.25 -2.94
C ARG A 433 11.87 0.43 -1.73
N LEU A 434 10.64 0.07 -1.39
CA LEU A 434 9.92 0.59 -0.20
C LEU A 434 10.72 0.33 1.09
N LEU A 435 11.22 -0.89 1.28
CA LEU A 435 12.06 -1.25 2.43
C LEU A 435 13.35 -0.42 2.49
N ARG A 436 14.00 -0.19 1.34
CA ARG A 436 15.21 0.65 1.26
C ARG A 436 14.90 2.10 1.65
N HIS A 437 13.83 2.67 1.11
CA HIS A 437 13.38 4.01 1.47
C HIS A 437 13.02 4.11 2.96
N TYR A 438 12.42 3.07 3.54
CA TYR A 438 12.11 3.04 4.96
C TYR A 438 13.37 3.12 5.82
N ARG A 439 14.41 2.36 5.45
CA ARG A 439 15.72 2.44 6.10
C ARG A 439 16.35 3.82 5.94
N GLN A 440 16.38 4.37 4.72
CA GLN A 440 16.99 5.66 4.41
C GLN A 440 16.27 6.82 5.10
N LEU A 441 14.94 6.75 5.20
CA LEU A 441 14.14 7.67 6.00
C LEU A 441 14.62 7.68 7.45
N PHE A 442 14.81 6.51 8.08
CA PHE A 442 15.33 6.43 9.44
C PHE A 442 16.76 6.92 9.57
N GLU A 443 17.64 6.62 8.62
CA GLU A 443 19.00 7.14 8.59
C GLU A 443 19.00 8.68 8.57
N ALA A 444 18.10 9.30 7.79
CA ALA A 444 17.95 10.75 7.71
C ALA A 444 17.38 11.37 8.99
N VAL A 445 16.23 10.88 9.48
CA VAL A 445 15.57 11.48 10.66
C VAL A 445 16.29 11.20 11.98
N THR A 446 17.15 10.17 12.05
CA THR A 446 18.03 9.97 13.22
C THR A 446 19.28 10.85 13.18
N ALA A 447 19.67 11.34 11.99
CA ALA A 447 20.74 12.32 11.84
C ALA A 447 20.26 13.74 12.16
N ASP A 448 19.05 14.11 11.74
CA ASP A 448 18.41 15.39 12.05
C ASP A 448 16.91 15.23 12.37
N PRO A 449 16.54 15.02 13.65
CA PRO A 449 15.14 14.87 14.06
C PRO A 449 14.30 16.15 13.95
N GLU A 450 14.93 17.32 13.76
CA GLU A 450 14.24 18.61 13.59
C GLU A 450 13.84 18.86 12.12
N GLN A 451 14.27 17.98 11.20
CA GLN A 451 13.84 18.05 9.82
C GLN A 451 12.33 17.81 9.71
N ARG A 452 11.67 18.67 8.91
CA ARG A 452 10.26 18.55 8.59
C ARG A 452 10.00 17.32 7.72
N VAL A 453 8.98 16.53 8.07
CA VAL A 453 8.76 15.19 7.51
C VAL A 453 8.54 15.16 6.00
N LEU A 454 7.90 16.19 5.41
CA LEU A 454 7.71 16.27 3.95
C LEU A 454 9.00 16.59 3.19
N ASN A 455 10.02 17.11 3.88
CA ASN A 455 11.30 17.52 3.29
C ASN A 455 12.40 16.47 3.48
N VAL A 456 12.15 15.38 4.21
CA VAL A 456 13.16 14.34 4.46
C VAL A 456 13.48 13.62 3.17
N ASN A 457 14.74 13.65 2.72
CA ASN A 457 15.11 12.88 1.53
C ASN A 457 15.36 11.41 1.91
N PHE A 458 14.58 10.49 1.33
CA PHE A 458 14.76 9.05 1.50
C PHE A 458 15.16 8.35 0.20
N LEU A 459 15.37 9.08 -0.89
CA LEU A 459 15.81 8.51 -2.16
C LEU A 459 17.32 8.20 -2.12
N SER A 460 17.74 7.13 -2.78
CA SER A 460 19.14 6.82 -2.94
C SER A 460 19.83 7.81 -3.90
N PRO A 461 21.15 8.03 -3.76
CA PRO A 461 21.91 8.84 -4.71
C PRO A 461 21.72 8.37 -6.17
N GLU A 462 21.61 7.05 -6.39
CA GLU A 462 21.36 6.46 -7.70
C GLU A 462 19.97 6.82 -8.26
N GLU A 463 18.94 6.82 -7.40
CA GLU A 463 17.58 7.23 -7.79
C GLU A 463 17.52 8.72 -8.12
N ILE A 464 18.18 9.56 -7.31
CA ILE A 464 18.30 10.99 -7.59
C ILE A 464 19.00 11.21 -8.93
N LYS A 465 20.10 10.50 -9.18
CA LYS A 465 20.83 10.57 -10.44
C LYS A 465 19.95 10.12 -11.62
N GLN A 466 19.16 9.06 -11.45
CA GLN A 466 18.22 8.59 -12.46
C GLN A 466 17.17 9.64 -12.83
N ILE A 467 16.57 10.27 -11.82
CA ILE A 467 15.52 11.27 -11.99
C ILE A 467 16.09 12.57 -12.57
N ILE A 468 17.22 13.05 -12.04
CA ILE A 468 17.75 14.37 -12.37
C ILE A 468 18.63 14.33 -13.62
N GLU A 469 19.47 13.31 -13.80
CA GLU A 469 20.41 13.25 -14.92
C GLU A 469 19.88 12.38 -16.06
N TYR A 470 19.60 11.10 -15.81
CA TYR A 470 19.35 10.15 -16.90
C TYR A 470 18.04 10.40 -17.64
N TRP A 471 16.95 10.70 -16.92
CA TRP A 471 15.68 11.04 -17.56
C TRP A 471 15.67 12.42 -18.21
N ASN A 472 16.53 13.34 -17.77
CA ASN A 472 16.63 14.70 -18.32
C ASN A 472 17.82 14.89 -19.27
N ALA A 473 18.49 13.82 -19.70
CA ALA A 473 19.58 13.87 -20.69
C ALA A 473 19.03 14.12 -22.10
N THR A 474 18.34 15.25 -22.29
CA THR A 474 17.63 15.63 -23.52
C THR A 474 18.43 16.58 -24.41
N ASP A 475 19.73 16.76 -24.13
CA ASP A 475 20.61 17.59 -24.95
C ASP A 475 20.75 17.01 -26.36
N ALA A 476 20.27 17.76 -27.34
CA ALA A 476 20.40 17.44 -28.75
C ALA A 476 21.12 18.60 -29.47
N PRO A 477 22.00 18.33 -30.45
CA PRO A 477 22.62 19.37 -31.24
C PRO A 477 21.53 20.22 -31.92
N ARG A 478 21.52 21.52 -31.62
CA ARG A 478 20.68 22.50 -32.31
C ARG A 478 21.59 23.42 -33.09
N GLU A 479 21.24 23.69 -34.35
CA GLU A 479 21.92 24.72 -35.12
C GLU A 479 21.53 26.09 -34.53
N PRO A 480 22.49 26.85 -33.96
CA PRO A 480 22.20 28.20 -33.49
C PRO A 480 21.80 29.09 -34.68
N ASP A 481 20.98 30.10 -34.42
CA ASP A 481 20.65 31.16 -35.39
C ASP A 481 19.82 30.73 -36.61
N VAL A 482 19.16 29.56 -36.56
CA VAL A 482 18.30 29.07 -37.65
C VAL A 482 16.81 29.15 -37.31
N CYS A 483 16.10 30.04 -38.00
CA CYS A 483 14.64 30.13 -37.96
C CYS A 483 13.96 29.02 -38.78
N ILE A 484 12.71 28.68 -38.45
CA ILE A 484 11.94 27.63 -39.15
C ILE A 484 11.78 27.89 -40.66
N HIS A 485 11.65 29.15 -41.08
CA HIS A 485 11.54 29.50 -42.50
C HIS A 485 12.86 29.24 -43.26
N HIS A 486 14.03 29.38 -42.62
CA HIS A 486 15.31 29.00 -43.22
C HIS A 486 15.39 27.48 -43.45
N LEU A 487 14.88 26.67 -42.52
CA LEU A 487 14.80 25.21 -42.70
C LEU A 487 13.88 24.83 -43.86
N PHE A 488 12.74 25.52 -43.99
CA PHE A 488 11.83 25.34 -45.12
C PHE A 488 12.50 25.72 -46.45
N GLU A 489 13.19 26.86 -46.51
CA GLU A 489 13.90 27.32 -47.70
C GLU A 489 15.02 26.37 -48.14
N ARG A 490 15.75 25.75 -47.20
CA ARG A 490 16.73 24.70 -47.51
C ARG A 490 16.05 23.52 -48.20
N ARG A 491 14.89 23.07 -47.71
CA ARG A 491 14.12 21.99 -48.37
C ARG A 491 13.62 22.38 -49.75
N VAL A 492 13.21 23.63 -49.94
CA VAL A 492 12.82 24.16 -51.26
C VAL A 492 14.00 24.10 -52.23
N ALA A 493 15.21 24.48 -51.79
CA ALA A 493 16.41 24.42 -52.62
C ALA A 493 16.85 22.97 -52.94
N GLU A 494 16.69 22.04 -52.01
CA GLU A 494 17.04 20.63 -52.20
C GLU A 494 16.09 19.90 -53.17
N ASN A 495 14.78 20.16 -53.09
CA ASN A 495 13.79 19.45 -53.90
C ASN A 495 12.57 20.33 -54.29
N PRO A 496 12.75 21.28 -55.23
CA PRO A 496 11.76 22.31 -55.52
C PRO A 496 10.44 21.77 -56.09
N GLN A 497 10.50 20.71 -56.91
CA GLN A 497 9.33 20.14 -57.59
C GLN A 497 8.60 19.07 -56.77
N ALA A 498 9.10 18.71 -55.58
CA ALA A 498 8.36 17.82 -54.70
C ALA A 498 7.06 18.49 -54.25
N VAL A 499 5.99 17.68 -54.15
CA VAL A 499 4.71 18.12 -53.59
C VAL A 499 4.91 18.43 -52.11
N ALA A 500 4.58 19.65 -51.69
CA ALA A 500 4.70 20.12 -50.30
C ALA A 500 3.37 20.01 -49.54
N VAL A 501 2.25 20.33 -50.20
CA VAL A 501 0.91 20.35 -49.58
C VAL A 501 -0.10 19.72 -50.53
N VAL A 502 -0.99 18.91 -49.98
CA VAL A 502 -2.13 18.30 -50.68
C VAL A 502 -3.40 18.68 -49.91
N ALA A 503 -4.35 19.30 -50.61
CA ALA A 503 -5.69 19.63 -50.13
C ALA A 503 -6.74 19.09 -51.12
N PRO A 504 -8.03 19.04 -50.76
CA PRO A 504 -9.07 18.56 -51.68
C PRO A 504 -9.09 19.37 -52.99
N GLY A 505 -8.71 18.74 -54.10
CA GLY A 505 -8.71 19.36 -55.43
C GLY A 505 -7.48 20.21 -55.77
N GLU A 506 -6.49 20.36 -54.87
CA GLU A 506 -5.27 21.14 -55.13
C GLU A 506 -4.04 20.47 -54.51
N ALA A 507 -2.91 20.48 -55.23
CA ALA A 507 -1.61 20.14 -54.69
C ALA A 507 -0.59 21.19 -55.16
N ILE A 508 0.30 21.60 -54.26
CA ILE A 508 1.34 22.60 -54.55
C ILE A 508 2.73 22.06 -54.22
N THR A 509 3.71 22.42 -55.04
CA THR A 509 5.11 22.06 -54.83
C THR A 509 5.79 22.96 -53.79
N TYR A 510 6.95 22.54 -53.28
CA TYR A 510 7.77 23.35 -52.37
C TYR A 510 8.12 24.72 -52.99
N GLU A 511 8.54 24.75 -54.25
CA GLU A 511 8.87 25.99 -54.96
C GLU A 511 7.67 26.92 -55.07
N ALA A 512 6.52 26.40 -55.48
CA ALA A 512 5.32 27.22 -55.66
C ALA A 512 4.77 27.76 -54.32
N LEU A 513 4.83 26.96 -53.25
CA LEU A 513 4.47 27.41 -51.90
C LEU A 513 5.44 28.48 -51.38
N ASN A 514 6.75 28.30 -51.59
CA ASN A 514 7.76 29.27 -51.15
C ASN A 514 7.59 30.61 -51.86
N ARG A 515 7.37 30.61 -53.18
CA ARG A 515 7.06 31.83 -53.94
C ARG A 515 5.84 32.56 -53.37
N ARG A 516 4.72 31.85 -53.21
CA ARG A 516 3.47 32.44 -52.68
C ARG A 516 3.69 33.00 -51.26
N ALA A 517 4.44 32.31 -50.41
CA ALA A 517 4.78 32.76 -49.07
C ALA A 517 5.73 33.97 -49.05
N ASN A 518 6.75 34.02 -49.92
CA ASN A 518 7.68 35.14 -50.04
C ASN A 518 6.96 36.43 -50.47
N GLN A 519 6.08 36.31 -51.45
CA GLN A 519 5.26 37.44 -51.93
C GLN A 519 4.33 37.95 -50.83
N LEU A 520 3.65 37.05 -50.12
CA LEU A 520 2.82 37.42 -48.98
C LEU A 520 3.64 38.06 -47.85
N ALA A 521 4.83 37.53 -47.55
CA ALA A 521 5.71 38.10 -46.54
C ALA A 521 6.10 39.55 -46.85
N ARG A 522 6.42 39.86 -48.11
CA ARG A 522 6.71 41.23 -48.55
C ARG A 522 5.51 42.14 -48.43
N TYR A 523 4.33 41.64 -48.79
CA TYR A 523 3.08 42.39 -48.62
C TYR A 523 2.84 42.72 -47.14
N LEU A 524 2.91 41.72 -46.26
CA LEU A 524 2.72 41.88 -44.83
C LEU A 524 3.76 42.83 -44.21
N HIS A 525 5.03 42.71 -44.61
CA HIS A 525 6.09 43.60 -44.15
C HIS A 525 5.84 45.06 -44.55
N ALA A 526 5.35 45.30 -45.77
CA ALA A 526 4.93 46.64 -46.19
C ALA A 526 3.72 47.18 -45.40
N GLN A 527 2.94 46.31 -44.74
CA GLN A 527 1.86 46.70 -43.82
C GLN A 527 2.33 46.84 -42.37
N GLY A 528 3.64 46.80 -42.11
CA GLY A 528 4.21 46.96 -40.78
C GLY A 528 4.34 45.67 -39.98
N VAL A 529 4.12 44.50 -40.59
CA VAL A 529 4.40 43.21 -39.94
C VAL A 529 5.92 43.00 -39.86
N GLY A 530 6.41 42.81 -38.64
CA GLY A 530 7.80 42.50 -38.37
C GLY A 530 7.94 41.70 -37.06
N PRO A 531 9.16 41.62 -36.51
CA PRO A 531 9.41 41.00 -35.21
C PRO A 531 8.40 41.41 -34.14
N GLU A 532 7.92 40.45 -33.35
CA GLU A 532 6.95 40.63 -32.26
C GLU A 532 5.56 41.14 -32.68
N THR A 533 5.24 41.16 -33.98
CA THR A 533 3.90 41.53 -34.47
C THR A 533 3.03 40.29 -34.62
N VAL A 534 1.89 40.24 -33.91
CA VAL A 534 0.94 39.12 -33.99
C VAL A 534 -0.04 39.31 -35.15
N VAL A 535 -0.07 38.39 -36.11
CA VAL A 535 -0.99 38.40 -37.26
C VAL A 535 -2.06 37.32 -37.06
N GLY A 536 -3.32 37.74 -37.02
CA GLY A 536 -4.44 36.80 -36.98
C GLY A 536 -4.56 36.04 -38.31
N ILE A 537 -4.86 34.74 -38.25
CA ILE A 537 -5.14 33.92 -39.43
C ILE A 537 -6.48 33.22 -39.23
N MET A 538 -7.49 33.60 -40.01
CA MET A 538 -8.81 32.98 -40.06
C MET A 538 -9.08 32.47 -41.48
N LEU A 539 -8.54 31.29 -41.78
CA LEU A 539 -8.62 30.64 -43.09
C LEU A 539 -9.09 29.18 -42.94
N ASP A 540 -9.74 28.65 -43.96
CA ASP A 540 -10.06 27.22 -44.02
C ASP A 540 -8.81 26.36 -44.21
N ARG A 541 -8.95 25.05 -43.98
CA ARG A 541 -7.88 24.04 -44.14
C ARG A 541 -7.58 23.75 -45.61
N GLN A 542 -7.13 24.76 -46.34
CA GLN A 542 -6.73 24.71 -47.76
C GLN A 542 -5.24 25.09 -47.91
N VAL A 543 -4.71 25.02 -49.13
CA VAL A 543 -3.31 25.38 -49.43
C VAL A 543 -2.93 26.77 -48.93
N HIS A 544 -3.87 27.72 -48.98
CA HIS A 544 -3.68 29.11 -48.54
C HIS A 544 -3.36 29.26 -47.05
N LEU A 545 -3.74 28.32 -46.19
CA LEU A 545 -3.41 28.36 -44.76
C LEU A 545 -1.90 28.28 -44.54
N LEU A 546 -1.22 27.34 -45.20
CA LEU A 546 0.24 27.20 -45.07
C LEU A 546 0.99 28.34 -45.77
N GLN A 547 0.44 28.88 -46.86
CA GLN A 547 0.95 30.11 -47.45
C GLN A 547 0.91 31.27 -46.44
N ALA A 548 -0.20 31.44 -45.72
CA ALA A 548 -0.37 32.48 -44.71
C ALA A 548 0.59 32.31 -43.53
N VAL A 549 0.67 31.09 -42.97
CA VAL A 549 1.60 30.79 -41.85
C VAL A 549 3.05 31.06 -42.25
N LEU A 550 3.50 30.54 -43.39
CA LEU A 550 4.87 30.77 -43.85
C LEU A 550 5.13 32.24 -44.21
N GLY A 551 4.15 32.93 -44.80
CA GLY A 551 4.25 34.34 -45.14
C GLY A 551 4.39 35.24 -43.90
N VAL A 552 3.62 34.97 -42.85
CA VAL A 552 3.72 35.68 -41.56
C VAL A 552 5.09 35.46 -40.93
N VAL A 553 5.53 34.19 -40.83
CA VAL A 553 6.83 33.85 -40.22
C VAL A 553 8.00 34.44 -41.03
N LYS A 554 7.93 34.41 -42.37
CA LYS A 554 8.94 35.02 -43.25
C LYS A 554 8.96 36.55 -43.15
N ALA A 555 7.83 37.19 -42.86
CA ALA A 555 7.77 38.64 -42.58
C ALA A 555 8.36 39.00 -41.21
N GLY A 556 8.61 38.01 -40.35
CA GLY A 556 9.06 38.18 -38.97
C GLY A 556 7.93 38.26 -37.94
N GLY A 557 6.68 38.13 -38.37
CA GLY A 557 5.52 38.14 -37.47
C GLY A 557 5.26 36.78 -36.82
N ALA A 558 4.45 36.78 -35.78
CA ALA A 558 3.90 35.60 -35.13
C ALA A 558 2.45 35.38 -35.60
N TYR A 559 2.05 34.15 -35.91
CA TYR A 559 0.65 33.91 -36.27
C TYR A 559 -0.22 33.57 -35.05
N LEU A 560 -1.45 34.07 -35.04
CA LEU A 560 -2.52 33.69 -34.13
C LEU A 560 -3.60 32.96 -34.94
N PRO A 561 -3.74 31.63 -34.82
CA PRO A 561 -4.78 30.90 -35.51
C PRO A 561 -6.14 31.19 -34.87
N LEU A 562 -7.11 31.53 -35.70
CA LEU A 562 -8.49 31.80 -35.32
C LEU A 562 -9.37 30.76 -36.00
N ASP A 563 -9.96 29.86 -35.21
CA ASP A 563 -10.89 28.86 -35.71
C ASP A 563 -12.25 29.53 -35.98
N PRO A 564 -12.74 29.55 -37.24
CA PRO A 564 -13.99 30.21 -37.58
C PRO A 564 -15.22 29.57 -36.91
N SER A 565 -15.10 28.36 -36.34
CA SER A 565 -16.16 27.71 -35.56
C SER A 565 -16.30 28.25 -34.14
N TYR A 566 -15.36 29.07 -33.66
CA TYR A 566 -15.44 29.65 -32.33
C TYR A 566 -16.55 30.70 -32.21
N PRO A 567 -17.18 30.83 -31.02
CA PRO A 567 -18.13 31.91 -30.78
C PRO A 567 -17.51 33.28 -31.01
N GLN A 568 -18.32 34.24 -31.48
CA GLN A 568 -17.89 35.62 -31.75
C GLN A 568 -17.17 36.27 -30.57
N GLU A 569 -17.69 36.07 -29.35
CA GLU A 569 -17.08 36.59 -28.12
C GLU A 569 -15.65 36.07 -27.91
N ARG A 570 -15.40 34.78 -28.23
CA ARG A 570 -14.07 34.17 -28.10
C ARG A 570 -13.10 34.72 -29.14
N LEU A 571 -13.54 34.86 -30.39
CA LEU A 571 -12.75 35.46 -31.47
C LEU A 571 -12.41 36.92 -31.16
N SER A 572 -13.40 37.70 -30.69
CA SER A 572 -13.23 39.10 -30.28
C SER A 572 -12.21 39.23 -29.15
N TYR A 573 -12.36 38.42 -28.10
CA TYR A 573 -11.41 38.38 -26.99
C TYR A 573 -9.99 38.09 -27.45
N MET A 574 -9.78 37.05 -28.27
CA MET A 574 -8.46 36.67 -28.76
C MET A 574 -7.82 37.79 -29.61
N LEU A 575 -8.59 38.44 -30.49
CA LEU A 575 -8.10 39.53 -31.33
C LEU A 575 -7.71 40.77 -30.50
N GLN A 576 -8.51 41.12 -29.50
CA GLN A 576 -8.28 42.26 -28.62
C GLN A 576 -7.10 42.03 -27.67
N ASP A 577 -7.07 40.88 -27.00
CA ASP A 577 -6.03 40.53 -26.02
C ASP A 577 -4.65 40.41 -26.68
N ALA A 578 -4.57 39.80 -27.87
CA ALA A 578 -3.35 39.72 -28.67
C ALA A 578 -3.01 41.01 -29.43
N ARG A 579 -3.86 42.04 -29.38
CA ARG A 579 -3.69 43.35 -30.05
C ARG A 579 -3.35 43.20 -31.53
N VAL A 580 -4.09 42.35 -32.24
CA VAL A 580 -3.81 41.98 -33.63
C VAL A 580 -3.95 43.21 -34.55
N PRO A 581 -2.87 43.69 -35.21
CA PRO A 581 -2.96 44.82 -36.14
C PRO A 581 -3.34 44.39 -37.56
N VAL A 582 -3.15 43.11 -37.91
CA VAL A 582 -3.47 42.54 -39.23
C VAL A 582 -4.14 41.18 -39.06
N LEU A 583 -5.29 40.99 -39.69
CA LEU A 583 -6.03 39.72 -39.77
C LEU A 583 -6.07 39.24 -41.22
N ILE A 584 -5.43 38.10 -41.49
CA ILE A 584 -5.55 37.39 -42.77
C ILE A 584 -6.83 36.55 -42.73
N CYS A 585 -7.70 36.77 -43.70
CA CYS A 585 -8.97 36.06 -43.83
C CYS A 585 -9.25 35.75 -45.31
N GLN A 586 -10.17 34.83 -45.59
CA GLN A 586 -10.71 34.59 -46.94
C GLN A 586 -12.09 35.22 -47.05
N LYS A 587 -12.50 35.61 -48.25
CA LYS A 587 -13.75 36.34 -48.46
C LYS A 587 -14.97 35.69 -47.84
N GLU A 588 -15.09 34.37 -47.93
CA GLU A 588 -16.24 33.61 -47.43
C GLU A 588 -16.38 33.65 -45.91
N LEU A 589 -15.29 33.91 -45.18
CA LEU A 589 -15.27 34.00 -43.72
C LEU A 589 -15.34 35.46 -43.22
N GLN A 590 -15.42 36.45 -44.12
CA GLN A 590 -15.39 37.87 -43.76
C GLN A 590 -16.51 38.25 -42.77
N ASP A 591 -17.70 37.67 -42.93
CA ASP A 591 -18.86 37.95 -42.06
C ASP A 591 -18.70 37.38 -40.64
N LEU A 592 -17.70 36.51 -40.41
CA LEU A 592 -17.36 35.97 -39.08
C LEU A 592 -16.34 36.83 -38.33
N ILE A 593 -15.81 37.89 -38.94
CA ILE A 593 -14.89 38.81 -38.27
C ILE A 593 -15.70 39.64 -37.25
N PRO A 594 -15.29 39.68 -35.96
CA PRO A 594 -15.96 40.51 -34.96
C PRO A 594 -16.05 41.98 -35.40
N ALA A 595 -17.23 42.59 -35.25
CA ALA A 595 -17.52 43.93 -35.75
C ALA A 595 -16.66 45.01 -35.08
N GLU A 596 -16.20 44.73 -33.86
CA GLU A 596 -15.31 45.56 -33.05
C GLU A 596 -13.82 45.42 -33.41
N PHE A 597 -13.45 44.59 -34.38
CA PHE A 597 -12.06 44.48 -34.82
C PHE A 597 -11.64 45.74 -35.61
N GLU A 598 -10.76 46.56 -35.02
CA GLU A 598 -10.26 47.81 -35.62
C GLU A 598 -8.98 47.63 -36.46
N GLY A 599 -8.41 46.42 -36.46
CA GLY A 599 -7.20 46.10 -37.21
C GLY A 599 -7.44 45.98 -38.72
N ARG A 600 -6.35 45.84 -39.48
CA ARG A 600 -6.44 45.70 -40.93
C ARG A 600 -6.84 44.28 -41.32
N VAL A 601 -7.95 44.13 -42.03
CA VAL A 601 -8.33 42.86 -42.65
C VAL A 601 -7.69 42.72 -44.02
N LEU A 602 -6.94 41.64 -44.22
CA LEU A 602 -6.39 41.20 -45.50
C LEU A 602 -7.23 40.02 -46.00
N LEU A 603 -8.12 40.28 -46.97
CA LEU A 603 -8.82 39.23 -47.71
C LEU A 603 -7.86 38.64 -48.73
N LEU A 604 -7.30 37.46 -48.42
CA LEU A 604 -6.17 36.87 -49.12
C LEU A 604 -6.49 36.60 -50.60
N ASP A 605 -7.70 36.17 -50.89
CA ASP A 605 -8.21 35.85 -52.22
C ASP A 605 -8.47 37.11 -53.08
N GLU A 606 -8.93 38.21 -52.49
CA GLU A 606 -9.13 39.48 -53.21
C GLU A 606 -7.79 40.18 -53.52
N GLU A 607 -6.83 40.14 -52.60
CA GLU A 607 -5.52 40.80 -52.75
C GLU A 607 -4.49 39.93 -53.51
N GLN A 608 -4.83 38.68 -53.83
CA GLN A 608 -3.93 37.69 -54.45
C GLN A 608 -3.25 38.24 -55.72
N SER A 609 -3.99 38.87 -56.64
CA SER A 609 -3.42 39.42 -57.88
C SER A 609 -2.44 40.58 -57.67
N ARG A 610 -2.49 41.26 -56.52
CA ARG A 610 -1.51 42.28 -56.13
C ARG A 610 -0.28 41.65 -55.49
N ILE A 611 -0.50 40.68 -54.61
CA ILE A 611 0.56 39.93 -53.92
C ILE A 611 1.45 39.20 -54.95
N GLU A 612 0.85 38.55 -55.95
CA GLU A 612 1.56 37.79 -56.99
C GLU A 612 2.49 38.63 -57.89
N LYS A 613 2.37 39.97 -57.86
CA LYS A 613 3.26 40.89 -58.59
C LYS A 613 4.51 41.28 -57.81
N LEU A 614 4.56 40.96 -56.51
CA LEU A 614 5.72 41.24 -55.68
C LEU A 614 6.85 40.26 -56.00
N ASP A 615 8.08 40.67 -55.67
CA ASP A 615 9.26 39.84 -55.81
C ASP A 615 9.12 38.53 -55.03
N ASP A 616 9.41 37.40 -55.69
CA ASP A 616 9.24 36.06 -55.14
C ASP A 616 10.51 35.43 -54.56
N SER A 617 11.63 36.16 -54.56
CA SER A 617 12.87 35.71 -53.92
C SER A 617 12.72 35.67 -52.39
N ASN A 618 13.52 34.85 -51.72
CA ASN A 618 13.47 34.75 -50.25
C ASN A 618 13.73 36.12 -49.62
N PRO A 619 12.85 36.62 -48.73
CA PRO A 619 13.04 37.91 -48.09
C PRO A 619 14.19 37.85 -47.07
N ALA A 620 15.07 38.85 -47.10
CA ALA A 620 16.16 39.01 -46.12
C ALA A 620 15.76 39.99 -45.00
N PHE A 621 14.62 39.74 -44.35
CA PHE A 621 14.18 40.54 -43.20
C PHE A 621 14.94 40.13 -41.92
N PRO A 622 15.16 41.05 -40.96
CA PRO A 622 15.90 40.76 -39.73
C PRO A 622 15.04 39.96 -38.74
N VAL A 623 14.93 38.64 -38.96
CA VAL A 623 14.21 37.69 -38.09
C VAL A 623 15.21 36.86 -37.28
N HIS A 624 15.02 36.80 -35.97
CA HIS A 624 15.86 36.07 -35.02
C HIS A 624 15.13 34.84 -34.47
N PRO A 625 15.82 33.73 -34.12
CA PRO A 625 15.16 32.56 -33.53
C PRO A 625 14.45 32.81 -32.20
N ASP A 626 14.84 33.87 -31.48
CA ASP A 626 14.19 34.28 -30.23
C ASP A 626 12.89 35.04 -30.46
N ASN A 627 12.56 35.40 -31.70
CA ASN A 627 11.30 36.08 -32.00
C ASN A 627 10.10 35.15 -31.87
N LEU A 628 8.96 35.73 -31.50
CA LEU A 628 7.69 35.00 -31.43
C LEU A 628 7.33 34.39 -32.80
N VAL A 629 7.05 33.08 -32.84
CA VAL A 629 6.60 32.38 -34.06
C VAL A 629 5.07 32.27 -34.11
N TYR A 630 4.44 32.07 -32.95
CA TYR A 630 2.98 31.92 -32.85
C TYR A 630 2.47 32.31 -31.47
N MET A 631 1.18 32.56 -31.38
CA MET A 631 0.43 32.68 -30.13
C MET A 631 -0.75 31.71 -30.15
N ILE A 632 -0.82 30.77 -29.20
CA ILE A 632 -1.91 29.77 -29.09
C ILE A 632 -2.65 29.96 -27.77
N TYR A 633 -3.94 30.27 -27.85
CA TYR A 633 -4.81 30.35 -26.67
C TYR A 633 -5.22 28.94 -26.21
N THR A 634 -5.17 28.71 -24.90
CA THR A 634 -5.63 27.45 -24.28
C THR A 634 -7.04 27.60 -23.70
N SER A 635 -7.56 26.55 -23.07
CA SER A 635 -8.94 26.50 -22.55
C SER A 635 -9.24 27.50 -21.42
N GLY A 636 -8.24 28.24 -20.90
CA GLY A 636 -8.44 29.35 -19.98
C GLY A 636 -9.31 28.99 -18.78
N SER A 637 -8.93 27.99 -17.99
CA SER A 637 -9.68 27.53 -16.81
C SER A 637 -9.59 28.48 -15.61
N THR A 638 -9.51 29.78 -15.85
CA THR A 638 -9.33 30.85 -14.85
C THR A 638 -10.49 31.82 -14.87
#